data_AF-A0A1M3D0B1-F1
#
_entry.id   AF-A0A1M3D0B1-F1
#
_cell.length_a   1.000
_cell.length_b   1.000
_cell.length_c   1.000
_cell.angle_alpha   90.00
_cell.angle_beta   90.00
_cell.angle_gamma   90.00
#
_symmetry.space_group_name_H-M   'P 1'
#
loop_
_entity.id
_entity.type
_entity.pdbx_description
1 polymer ?
#
loop_
_entity_poly.entity_id
_entity_poly.type
_entity_poly.pdbx_seq_one_letter_code
_entity_poly.pdbx_strand_id
1 'polypeptide(L)'
;MKVEHLTYRGSSVTRDTDEILPETIEHFKAFQTGSVTAQIEKTNFVCKVTVSDNIAFFDLLIDNKIFCTNFCCFAKEGKEPVMLYLRDLVSGMNKIDGVNLMPTTPSLDHFIYTIIISPASLHDSMIAGEIELYIYDAIRRGLGIYLVSN
;
A
#
# COMPACT_ATOMS: atom_id res chain seq x y z
N MET A 1 -6.50 -13.55 -8.71
CA MET A 1 -5.49 -14.07 -7.72
C MET A 1 -5.83 -13.54 -6.34
N LYS A 2 -5.61 -14.28 -5.24
CA LYS A 2 -5.95 -13.79 -3.89
C LYS A 2 -4.79 -13.05 -3.21
N VAL A 3 -5.06 -11.87 -2.65
CA VAL A 3 -4.14 -11.08 -1.81
C VAL A 3 -4.74 -10.91 -0.41
N GLU A 4 -3.92 -11.07 0.63
CA GLU A 4 -4.32 -10.79 2.00
C GLU A 4 -4.02 -9.33 2.33
N HIS A 5 -5.06 -8.53 2.57
CA HIS A 5 -4.93 -7.18 3.10
C HIS A 5 -5.02 -7.24 4.62
N LEU A 6 -4.00 -6.73 5.31
CA LEU A 6 -3.95 -6.62 6.76
C LEU A 6 -4.00 -5.15 7.17
N THR A 7 -4.87 -4.82 8.11
CA THR A 7 -4.84 -3.49 8.72
C THR A 7 -4.00 -3.51 9.99
N TYR A 8 -3.47 -2.35 10.37
CA TYR A 8 -2.77 -2.18 11.63
C TYR A 8 -3.57 -2.59 12.88
N ARG A 9 -4.90 -2.69 12.78
CA ARG A 9 -5.79 -3.13 13.87
C ARG A 9 -5.90 -4.66 13.97
N GLY A 10 -5.17 -5.39 13.15
CA GLY A 10 -5.18 -6.86 13.14
C GLY A 10 -6.36 -7.48 12.40
N SER A 11 -7.19 -6.68 11.73
CA SER A 11 -8.21 -7.22 10.82
C SER A 11 -7.56 -7.60 9.50
N SER A 12 -7.86 -8.79 8.97
CA SER A 12 -7.47 -9.21 7.64
C SER A 12 -8.67 -9.43 6.72
N VAL A 13 -8.50 -9.09 5.45
CA VAL A 13 -9.46 -9.36 4.38
C VAL A 13 -8.69 -9.96 3.21
N THR A 14 -9.13 -11.12 2.72
CA THR A 14 -8.60 -11.67 1.47
C THR A 14 -9.43 -11.16 0.31
N ARG A 15 -8.80 -10.51 -0.66
CA ARG A 15 -9.46 -9.95 -1.85
C ARG A 15 -8.92 -10.62 -3.11
N ASP A 16 -9.75 -10.76 -4.13
CA ASP A 16 -9.25 -11.17 -5.44
C ASP A 16 -8.74 -9.93 -6.20
N THR A 17 -7.52 -9.98 -6.74
CA THR A 17 -6.99 -8.93 -7.61
C THR A 17 -7.80 -8.77 -8.89
N ASP A 18 -8.56 -9.80 -9.27
CA ASP A 18 -9.45 -9.78 -10.42
C ASP A 18 -10.72 -8.93 -10.13
N GLU A 19 -10.92 -8.48 -8.87
CA GLU A 19 -11.95 -7.52 -8.46
C GLU A 19 -11.59 -6.06 -8.78
N ILE A 20 -10.36 -5.77 -9.24
CA ILE A 20 -9.99 -4.41 -9.64
C ILE A 20 -10.79 -4.06 -10.90
N LEU A 21 -11.67 -3.07 -10.78
CA LEU A 21 -12.54 -2.67 -11.89
C LEU A 21 -11.71 -2.10 -13.05
N PRO A 22 -12.11 -2.33 -14.32
CA PRO A 22 -11.41 -1.75 -15.47
C PRO A 22 -11.31 -0.21 -15.40
N GLU A 23 -12.31 0.45 -14.83
CA GLU A 23 -12.30 1.89 -14.57
C GLU A 23 -11.22 2.31 -13.57
N THR A 24 -10.98 1.53 -12.51
CA THR A 24 -9.88 1.72 -11.55
C THR A 24 -8.53 1.60 -12.28
N ILE A 25 -8.40 0.62 -13.18
CA ILE A 25 -7.19 0.43 -13.98
C ILE A 25 -6.95 1.62 -14.91
N GLU A 26 -7.95 2.03 -15.69
CA GLU A 26 -7.82 3.16 -16.61
C GLU A 26 -7.59 4.48 -15.86
N HIS A 27 -8.21 4.65 -14.70
CA HIS A 27 -8.05 5.84 -13.86
C HIS A 27 -6.63 5.94 -13.27
N PHE A 28 -6.05 4.83 -12.82
CA PHE A 28 -4.72 4.84 -12.19
C PHE A 28 -3.59 4.42 -13.14
N LYS A 29 -3.86 4.24 -14.43
CA LYS A 29 -2.90 3.82 -15.47
C LYS A 29 -1.62 4.66 -15.53
N ALA A 30 -1.70 5.92 -15.10
CA ALA A 30 -0.58 6.86 -15.02
C ALA A 30 0.42 6.53 -13.89
N PHE A 31 0.05 5.68 -12.91
CA PHE A 31 0.94 5.20 -11.87
C PHE A 31 1.80 4.06 -12.40
N GLN A 32 3.10 4.34 -12.56
CA GLN A 32 4.09 3.36 -12.97
C GLN A 32 5.31 3.48 -12.03
N THR A 33 5.80 2.36 -11.51
CA THR A 33 6.47 2.32 -10.19
C THR A 33 7.99 2.20 -10.20
N GLY A 34 8.66 3.20 -9.62
CA GLY A 34 10.04 3.21 -9.07
C GLY A 34 10.02 4.10 -7.81
N SER A 35 11.14 4.68 -7.37
CA SER A 35 11.08 5.76 -6.35
C SER A 35 10.42 7.00 -6.95
N VAL A 36 9.09 7.09 -6.82
CA VAL A 36 8.26 8.05 -7.54
C VAL A 36 7.29 8.69 -6.57
N THR A 37 7.18 10.02 -6.65
CA THR A 37 6.11 10.80 -6.02
C THR A 37 5.18 11.30 -7.11
N ALA A 38 3.91 10.93 -7.09
CA ALA A 38 2.94 11.35 -8.11
C ALA A 38 1.57 11.70 -7.51
N GLN A 39 0.97 12.78 -8.00
CA GLN A 39 -0.43 13.12 -7.70
C GLN A 39 -1.33 12.11 -8.41
N ILE A 40 -2.27 11.56 -7.66
CA ILE A 40 -3.26 10.62 -8.16
C ILE A 40 -4.36 11.43 -8.86
N GLU A 41 -4.50 11.24 -10.17
CA GLU A 41 -5.46 11.99 -10.99
C GLU A 41 -6.86 11.92 -10.38
N LYS A 42 -7.61 13.04 -10.42
CA LYS A 42 -9.00 13.12 -9.91
C LYS A 42 -9.19 12.75 -8.43
N THR A 43 -8.12 12.66 -7.65
CA THR A 43 -8.17 12.51 -6.20
C THR A 43 -7.25 13.53 -5.52
N ASN A 44 -7.36 13.66 -4.20
CA ASN A 44 -6.47 14.50 -3.41
C ASN A 44 -5.20 13.75 -2.94
N PHE A 45 -5.01 12.52 -3.39
CA PHE A 45 -3.89 11.69 -2.94
C PHE A 45 -2.62 11.98 -3.73
N VAL A 46 -1.50 12.07 -3.02
CA VAL A 46 -0.16 11.91 -3.60
C VAL A 46 0.36 10.55 -3.16
N CYS A 47 0.84 9.74 -4.09
CA CYS A 47 1.48 8.48 -3.75
C CYS A 47 3.00 8.59 -3.86
N LYS A 48 3.70 8.08 -2.85
CA LYS A 48 5.15 7.88 -2.86
C LYS A 48 5.46 6.40 -2.80
N VAL A 49 6.04 5.84 -3.86
CA VAL A 49 6.32 4.40 -3.95
C VAL A 49 7.83 4.15 -3.87
N THR A 50 8.24 3.07 -3.22
CA THR A 50 9.59 2.49 -3.25
C THR A 50 9.45 1.01 -3.55
N VAL A 51 10.18 0.50 -4.55
CA VAL A 51 10.07 -0.89 -5.02
C VAL A 51 11.43 -1.59 -4.94
N SER A 52 11.38 -2.88 -4.59
CA SER A 52 12.47 -3.85 -4.69
C SER A 52 11.93 -5.17 -5.26
N ASP A 53 12.78 -6.18 -5.47
CA ASP A 53 12.43 -7.38 -6.25
C ASP A 53 11.19 -8.12 -5.72
N ASN A 54 11.07 -8.28 -4.40
CA ASN A 54 10.01 -9.07 -3.77
C ASN A 54 9.07 -8.25 -2.88
N ILE A 55 9.33 -6.94 -2.75
CA ILE A 55 8.68 -6.07 -1.76
C ILE A 55 8.47 -4.67 -2.34
N ALA A 56 7.44 -3.98 -1.87
CA ALA A 56 7.30 -2.55 -2.11
C ALA A 56 6.73 -1.85 -0.87
N PHE A 57 7.03 -0.58 -0.75
CA PHE A 57 6.48 0.30 0.26
C PHE A 57 5.89 1.51 -0.43
N PHE A 58 4.71 1.94 -0.03
CA PHE A 58 4.20 3.21 -0.51
C PHE A 58 3.36 3.97 0.50
N ASP A 59 3.55 5.28 0.50
CA ASP A 59 2.75 6.21 1.27
C ASP A 59 1.68 6.82 0.38
N LEU A 60 0.45 6.89 0.90
CA LEU A 60 -0.57 7.79 0.38
C LEU A 60 -0.60 9.03 1.27
N LEU A 61 -0.49 10.20 0.65
CA LEU A 61 -0.50 11.49 1.32
C LEU A 61 -1.74 12.28 0.92
N ILE A 62 -2.33 13.00 1.87
CA ILE A 62 -3.35 14.02 1.64
C ILE A 62 -2.80 15.33 2.21
N ASP A 63 -2.83 16.42 1.45
CA ASP A 63 -2.30 17.72 1.86
C ASP A 63 -0.86 17.66 2.41
N ASN A 64 0.01 16.89 1.72
CA ASN A 64 1.40 16.61 2.12
C ASN A 64 1.59 15.91 3.49
N LYS A 65 0.53 15.36 4.09
CA LYS A 65 0.60 14.55 5.30
C LYS A 65 0.35 13.08 4.96
N ILE A 66 1.10 12.18 5.59
CA ILE A 66 0.91 10.75 5.38
C ILE A 66 -0.47 10.34 5.93
N PHE A 67 -1.31 9.88 5.02
CA PHE A 67 -2.60 9.29 5.33
C PHE A 67 -2.43 7.84 5.75
N CYS A 68 -1.79 7.03 4.89
CA CYS A 68 -1.43 5.65 5.20
C CYS A 68 -0.09 5.26 4.58
N THR A 69 0.56 4.28 5.21
CA THR A 69 1.75 3.60 4.68
C THR A 69 1.39 2.13 4.43
N ASN A 70 1.73 1.65 3.24
CA ASN A 70 1.38 0.33 2.74
C ASN A 70 2.65 -0.47 2.50
N PHE A 71 2.68 -1.70 2.98
CA PHE A 71 3.80 -2.62 2.89
C PHE A 71 3.36 -3.84 2.08
N CYS A 72 3.93 -4.00 0.90
CA CYS A 72 3.57 -5.05 -0.04
C CYS A 72 4.63 -6.14 -0.06
N CYS A 73 4.15 -7.38 -0.07
CA CYS A 73 4.94 -8.58 -0.30
C CYS A 73 4.40 -9.29 -1.53
N PHE A 74 5.28 -9.54 -2.51
CA PHE A 74 4.93 -10.16 -3.79
C PHE A 74 5.41 -11.61 -3.90
N ALA A 75 6.19 -12.10 -2.95
CA ALA A 75 6.70 -13.46 -2.95
C ALA A 75 7.13 -13.86 -1.53
N LYS A 76 7.24 -15.18 -1.29
CA LYS A 76 7.61 -15.74 0.01
C LYS A 76 8.94 -15.17 0.54
N GLU A 77 9.89 -14.92 -0.36
CA GLU A 77 11.21 -14.37 -0.08
C GLU A 77 11.14 -12.94 0.49
N GLY A 78 10.10 -12.18 0.17
CA GLY A 78 9.88 -10.81 0.66
C GLY A 78 9.24 -10.73 2.04
N LYS A 79 8.66 -11.84 2.54
CA LYS A 79 7.83 -11.84 3.75
C LYS A 79 8.59 -11.45 5.00
N GLU A 80 9.71 -12.12 5.28
CA GLU A 80 10.50 -11.80 6.48
C GLU A 80 11.09 -10.37 6.42
N PRO A 81 11.69 -9.91 5.30
CA PRO A 81 12.10 -8.51 5.15
C PRO A 81 10.99 -7.50 5.44
N VAL A 82 9.80 -7.69 4.87
CA VAL A 82 8.65 -6.77 5.11
C VAL A 82 8.24 -6.78 6.59
N MET A 83 8.16 -7.96 7.20
CA MET A 83 7.78 -8.07 8.61
C MET A 83 8.81 -7.45 9.54
N LEU A 84 10.11 -7.52 9.21
CA LEU A 84 11.16 -6.82 9.96
C LEU A 84 10.99 -5.30 9.85
N TYR A 85 10.83 -4.76 8.63
CA TYR A 85 10.57 -3.34 8.42
C TYR A 85 9.32 -2.85 9.16
N LEU A 86 8.23 -3.64 9.13
CA LEU A 86 7.00 -3.34 9.85
C LEU A 86 7.23 -3.29 11.36
N ARG A 87 7.91 -4.28 11.93
CA ARG A 87 8.23 -4.31 13.37
C ARG A 87 9.07 -3.12 13.78
N ASP A 88 10.10 -2.78 12.99
CA ASP A 88 10.98 -1.65 13.25
C ASP A 88 10.22 -0.32 13.20
N LEU A 89 9.43 -0.09 12.14
CA LEU A 89 8.61 1.12 12.02
C LEU A 89 7.66 1.26 13.22
N VAL A 90 6.93 0.19 13.51
CA VAL A 90 5.94 0.16 14.58
C VAL A 90 6.58 0.36 15.96
N SER A 91 7.79 -0.15 16.17
CA SER A 91 8.56 0.10 17.41
C SER A 91 8.95 1.57 17.58
N GLY A 92 9.20 2.28 16.48
CA GLY A 92 9.52 3.71 16.45
C GLY A 92 8.28 4.62 16.55
N MET A 93 7.10 4.11 16.20
CA MET A 93 5.82 4.79 16.41
C MET A 93 5.42 4.68 17.88
N ASN A 94 6.00 5.57 18.71
CA ASN A 94 5.66 5.72 20.14
C ASN A 94 4.16 5.52 20.38
N LYS A 95 3.78 4.42 21.05
CA LYS A 95 2.44 4.07 21.55
C LYS A 95 1.35 5.07 21.13
N ILE A 96 0.93 5.03 19.87
CA ILE A 96 -0.20 5.84 19.43
C ILE A 96 -1.40 5.28 20.21
N ASP A 97 -1.88 6.06 21.18
CA ASP A 97 -3.05 5.77 22.02
C ASP A 97 -3.01 4.47 22.85
N GLY A 98 -1.84 4.07 23.36
CA GLY A 98 -1.73 2.95 24.30
C GLY A 98 -2.03 1.57 23.69
N VAL A 99 -2.18 1.48 22.37
CA VAL A 99 -2.33 0.23 21.64
C VAL A 99 -0.93 -0.35 21.41
N ASN A 100 -0.70 -1.58 21.87
CA ASN A 100 0.45 -2.35 21.42
C ASN A 100 0.22 -2.70 19.96
N LEU A 101 0.78 -1.90 19.07
CA LEU A 101 0.88 -2.21 17.66
C LEU A 101 1.87 -3.39 17.55
N MET A 102 1.36 -4.61 17.49
CA MET A 102 2.16 -5.77 17.09
C MET A 102 1.63 -6.20 15.73
N PRO A 103 2.43 -6.08 14.66
CA PRO A 103 1.97 -6.46 13.34
C PRO A 103 1.66 -7.96 13.30
N THR A 104 0.44 -8.28 12.86
CA THR A 104 0.02 -9.68 12.71
C THR A 104 0.75 -10.29 11.51
N THR A 105 1.28 -11.50 11.69
CA THR A 105 1.94 -12.22 10.59
C THR A 105 0.89 -12.67 9.57
N PRO A 106 1.04 -12.31 8.28
CA PRO A 106 0.16 -12.75 7.22
C PRO A 106 0.12 -14.27 7.08
N SER A 107 -1.03 -14.82 6.74
CA SER A 107 -1.20 -16.23 6.40
C SER A 107 -0.69 -16.54 4.99
N LEU A 108 -0.81 -15.58 4.06
CA LEU A 108 -0.35 -15.72 2.68
C LEU A 108 1.11 -15.25 2.50
N ASP A 109 1.74 -15.68 1.40
CA ASP A 109 3.05 -15.18 0.96
C ASP A 109 2.94 -13.87 0.15
N HIS A 110 1.71 -13.54 -0.25
CA HIS A 110 1.34 -12.33 -1.00
C HIS A 110 0.37 -11.52 -0.15
N PHE A 111 0.79 -10.34 0.27
CA PHE A 111 -0.02 -9.52 1.16
C PHE A 111 0.27 -8.04 1.01
N ILE A 112 -0.68 -7.23 1.49
CA ILE A 112 -0.52 -5.80 1.71
C ILE A 112 -0.82 -5.55 3.18
N TYR A 113 0.07 -4.85 3.87
CA TYR A 113 -0.13 -4.42 5.26
C TYR A 113 -0.24 -2.91 5.30
N THR A 114 -1.37 -2.40 5.80
CA THR A 114 -1.72 -0.99 5.74
C THR A 114 -1.81 -0.39 7.13
N ILE A 115 -0.97 0.62 7.36
CA ILE A 115 -0.96 1.43 8.57
C ILE A 115 -1.65 2.75 8.27
N ILE A 116 -2.83 2.96 8.85
CA ILE A 116 -3.52 4.26 8.80
C ILE A 116 -2.89 5.16 9.85
N ILE A 117 -2.32 6.28 9.41
CA ILE A 117 -1.56 7.21 10.25
C ILE A 117 -2.43 8.41 10.64
N SER A 118 -3.23 8.91 9.69
CA SER A 118 -4.08 10.07 9.91
C SER A 118 -5.56 9.69 9.81
N PRO A 119 -6.43 10.25 10.67
CA PRO A 119 -7.88 10.09 10.52
C PRO A 119 -8.34 10.70 9.19
N ALA A 120 -9.21 9.99 8.47
CA ALA A 120 -9.84 10.52 7.26
C ALA A 120 -11.32 10.14 7.19
N SER A 121 -12.00 10.70 6.18
CA SER A 121 -13.39 10.34 5.90
C SER A 121 -13.50 8.88 5.44
N LEU A 122 -14.70 8.32 5.56
CA LEU A 122 -14.99 6.98 5.02
C LEU A 122 -14.74 6.94 3.49
N HIS A 123 -15.05 8.03 2.79
CA HIS A 123 -14.85 8.15 1.36
C HIS A 123 -13.37 8.07 0.97
N ASP A 124 -12.50 8.82 1.65
CA ASP A 124 -11.05 8.78 1.41
C ASP A 124 -10.47 7.40 1.72
N SER A 125 -10.98 6.75 2.78
CA SER A 125 -10.57 5.39 3.16
C SER A 125 -10.93 4.36 2.08
N MET A 126 -12.08 4.51 1.43
CA MET A 126 -12.49 3.63 0.33
C MET A 126 -11.61 3.84 -0.90
N ILE A 127 -11.38 5.09 -1.30
CA ILE A 127 -10.51 5.42 -2.45
C ILE A 127 -9.09 4.92 -2.20
N ALA A 128 -8.54 5.13 -1.00
CA ALA A 128 -7.22 4.65 -0.64
C ALA A 128 -7.11 3.12 -0.77
N GLY A 129 -8.15 2.38 -0.36
CA GLY A 129 -8.20 0.93 -0.50
C GLY A 129 -8.24 0.45 -1.96
N GLU A 130 -8.78 1.25 -2.89
CA GLU A 130 -8.72 0.95 -4.33
C GLU A 130 -7.35 1.28 -4.93
N ILE A 131 -6.78 2.43 -4.57
CA ILE A 131 -5.43 2.84 -4.97
C ILE A 131 -4.41 1.80 -4.54
N GLU A 132 -4.51 1.32 -3.29
CA GLU A 132 -3.60 0.33 -2.73
C GLU A 132 -3.56 -0.96 -3.56
N LEU A 133 -4.73 -1.54 -3.85
CA LEU A 133 -4.84 -2.74 -4.66
C LEU A 133 -4.33 -2.54 -6.09
N TYR A 134 -4.63 -1.39 -6.69
CA TYR A 134 -4.13 -1.06 -8.02
C TYR A 134 -2.59 -1.02 -8.04
N ILE A 135 -1.97 -0.29 -7.10
CA ILE A 135 -0.51 -0.17 -7.04
C ILE A 135 0.14 -1.55 -6.87
N TYR A 136 -0.43 -2.38 -5.99
CA TYR A 136 0.02 -3.76 -5.79
C TYR A 136 0.00 -4.57 -7.09
N ASP A 137 -1.12 -4.57 -7.81
CA ASP A 137 -1.26 -5.34 -9.05
C ASP A 137 -0.36 -4.78 -10.17
N ALA A 138 -0.20 -3.47 -10.26
CA ALA A 138 0.67 -2.81 -11.23
C ALA A 138 2.14 -3.21 -11.05
N ILE A 139 2.66 -3.16 -9.82
CA ILE A 139 4.04 -3.56 -9.50
C ILE A 139 4.25 -5.04 -9.83
N ARG A 140 3.33 -5.90 -9.37
CA ARG A 140 3.40 -7.35 -9.56
C ARG A 140 3.45 -7.76 -11.03
N ARG A 141 2.75 -7.03 -11.92
CA ARG A 141 2.72 -7.32 -13.37
C ARG A 141 3.94 -6.80 -14.12
N GLY A 142 4.87 -6.10 -13.46
CA GLY A 142 6.08 -5.58 -14.10
C GLY A 142 5.79 -4.56 -15.20
N LEU A 143 4.68 -3.82 -15.09
CA LEU A 143 4.36 -2.74 -16.02
C LEU A 143 5.42 -1.62 -15.86
N GLY A 144 6.29 -1.47 -16.86
CA GLY A 144 7.46 -0.57 -16.83
C GLY A 144 7.11 0.92 -16.68
N ILE A 145 8.09 1.70 -16.22
CA ILE A 145 7.95 3.11 -15.80
C ILE A 145 8.42 4.06 -16.89
N TYR A 146 7.55 4.99 -17.32
CA TYR A 146 7.96 6.09 -18.19
C TYR A 146 7.65 7.45 -17.55
N LEU A 147 8.70 8.27 -17.41
CA LEU A 147 8.61 9.62 -16.86
C LEU A 147 7.98 10.56 -17.90
N VAL A 148 6.90 11.25 -17.54
CA VAL A 148 6.62 12.58 -18.08
C VAL A 148 6.95 13.57 -16.98
N SER A 149 8.19 14.06 -17.02
CA SER A 149 8.57 15.26 -16.27
C SER A 149 7.79 16.43 -16.85
N ASN A 150 7.06 17.18 -16.01
CA ASN A 150 6.69 18.56 -16.35
C ASN A 150 7.93 19.45 -16.26
#